data_AF-A0A7W0V4Y7-F1
#
_entry.id   AF-A0A7W0V4Y7-F1
#
_cell.length_a   1.000
_cell.length_b   1.000
_cell.length_c   1.000
_cell.angle_alpha   90.00
_cell.angle_beta   90.00
_cell.angle_gamma   90.00
#
_symmetry.space_group_name_H-M   'P 1'
#
loop_
_entity.id
_entity.type
_entity.pdbx_description
1 polymer ?
#
loop_
_entity_poly.entity_id
_entity_poly.type
_entity_poly.pdbx_seq_one_letter_code
_entity_poly.pdbx_strand_id
1 'polypeptide(L)'
;MNALWTLLPVTTLTVRQFIGGRTARLAFVLSLIPALFAAIYLARPWGITSSEFLSDLFRELIVPTLLPIVVLLPATAAFGDELEDGTLPYLLMKPVSRLRLVLGKYCGVLLVTVPALIVGLALTTFIASRTSGSEELGRFLLAMA
;
A
#
# COMPACT_ATOMS: atom_id res chain seq x y z
N MET A 1 -6.41 -18.67 -27.00
CA MET A 1 -6.02 -17.24 -27.00
C MET A 1 -7.20 -16.28 -26.76
N ASN A 2 -8.32 -16.73 -26.17
CA ASN A 2 -9.53 -15.89 -26.02
C ASN A 2 -9.82 -15.43 -24.58
N ALA A 3 -9.03 -15.87 -23.60
CA ALA A 3 -9.24 -15.53 -22.18
C ALA A 3 -8.75 -14.11 -21.82
N LEU A 4 -7.70 -13.62 -22.49
CA LEU A 4 -7.11 -12.31 -22.22
C LEU A 4 -8.05 -11.14 -22.57
N TRP A 5 -8.86 -11.27 -23.63
CA TRP A 5 -9.77 -10.23 -24.08
C TRP A 5 -11.00 -10.04 -23.17
N THR A 6 -11.38 -11.06 -22.39
CA THR A 6 -12.49 -10.99 -21.43
C THR A 6 -12.07 -10.60 -20.02
N LEU A 7 -10.78 -10.65 -19.70
CA LEU A 7 -10.23 -10.23 -18.40
C LEU A 7 -10.11 -8.70 -18.28
N LEU A 8 -9.83 -8.00 -19.39
CA LEU A 8 -9.60 -6.55 -19.41
C LEU A 8 -10.78 -5.68 -18.93
N PRO A 9 -12.05 -5.97 -19.27
CA PRO A 9 -13.18 -5.15 -18.80
C PRO A 9 -13.47 -5.40 -17.32
N VAL A 10 -13.30 -6.64 -16.86
CA VAL A 10 -13.57 -7.02 -15.47
C VAL A 10 -12.52 -6.41 -14.54
N THR A 11 -11.24 -6.45 -14.89
CA THR A 11 -10.18 -5.83 -14.07
C THR A 11 -10.30 -4.31 -14.02
N THR A 12 -10.65 -3.66 -15.13
CA THR A 12 -10.84 -2.19 -15.15
C THR A 12 -12.08 -1.74 -14.36
N LEU A 13 -13.16 -2.51 -14.37
CA LEU A 13 -14.35 -2.24 -13.53
C LEU A 13 -14.06 -2.48 -12.05
N THR A 14 -13.35 -3.55 -11.69
CA THR A 14 -12.93 -3.82 -10.30
C THR A 14 -11.96 -2.76 -9.80
N VAL A 15 -10.96 -2.35 -10.60
CA VAL A 15 -10.03 -1.27 -10.24
C VAL A 15 -10.77 0.04 -10.01
N ARG A 16 -11.74 0.39 -10.85
CA ARG A 16 -12.55 1.61 -10.68
C ARG A 16 -13.49 1.53 -9.46
N GLN A 17 -14.06 0.36 -9.17
CA GLN A 17 -14.91 0.16 -7.99
C GLN A 17 -14.09 0.21 -6.69
N PHE A 18 -12.90 -0.39 -6.66
CA PHE A 18 -12.07 -0.35 -5.48
C PHE A 18 -11.37 1.00 -5.29
N ILE A 19 -10.91 1.70 -6.35
CA ILE A 19 -10.30 3.04 -6.23
C ILE A 19 -11.24 4.06 -5.56
N GLY A 20 -12.56 3.90 -5.70
CA GLY A 20 -13.55 4.77 -5.05
C GLY A 20 -13.99 4.32 -3.65
N GLY A 21 -13.65 3.09 -3.25
CA GLY A 21 -14.09 2.47 -2.00
C GLY A 21 -13.57 3.17 -0.75
N ARG A 22 -14.30 3.01 0.36
CA ARG A 22 -13.87 3.55 1.68
C ARG A 22 -12.56 2.92 2.14
N THR A 23 -12.39 1.62 1.88
CA THR A 23 -11.24 0.82 2.32
C THR A 23 -9.98 1.06 1.51
N ALA A 24 -10.08 1.29 0.20
CA ALA A 24 -8.92 1.68 -0.61
C ALA A 24 -8.38 3.05 -0.22
N ARG A 25 -9.27 4.03 0.05
CA ARG A 25 -8.85 5.34 0.58
C ARG A 25 -8.16 5.22 1.94
N LEU A 26 -8.68 4.39 2.84
CA LEU A 26 -8.07 4.14 4.15
C LEU A 26 -6.71 3.44 4.02
N ALA A 27 -6.59 2.41 3.18
CA ALA A 27 -5.33 1.72 2.91
C ALA A 27 -4.28 2.68 2.31
N PHE A 28 -4.70 3.58 1.40
CA PHE A 28 -3.84 4.60 0.84
C PHE A 28 -3.36 5.62 1.89
N VAL A 29 -4.26 6.10 2.74
CA VAL A 29 -3.92 7.01 3.85
C VAL A 29 -2.99 6.34 4.86
N LEU A 30 -3.25 5.08 5.24
CA LEU A 30 -2.35 4.34 6.13
C LEU A 30 -0.97 4.14 5.49
N SER A 31 -0.92 3.89 4.19
CA SER A 31 0.35 3.72 3.49
C SER A 31 1.18 5.00 3.41
N LEU A 32 0.59 6.18 3.64
CA LEU A 32 1.29 7.46 3.73
C LEU A 32 1.93 7.71 5.11
N ILE A 33 1.59 6.93 6.14
CA ILE A 33 2.12 7.12 7.50
C ILE A 33 3.66 7.08 7.53
N PRO A 34 4.36 6.11 6.90
CA PRO A 34 5.82 6.11 6.93
C PRO A 34 6.46 7.33 6.26
N ALA A 35 5.79 7.89 5.24
CA ALA A 35 6.24 9.10 4.57
C ALA A 35 6.16 10.33 5.50
N LEU A 36 5.17 10.37 6.41
CA LEU A 36 5.09 11.37 7.46
C LEU A 36 6.26 11.26 8.44
N PHE A 37 6.62 10.04 8.86
CA PHE A 37 7.80 9.83 9.72
C PHE A 37 9.09 10.26 9.01
N ALA A 38 9.24 9.95 7.72
CA ALA A 38 10.38 10.43 6.94
C ALA A 38 10.42 11.97 6.81
N ALA A 39 9.26 12.62 6.71
CA ALA A 39 9.20 14.09 6.68
C ALA A 39 9.60 14.72 8.03
N ILE A 40 9.24 14.10 9.16
CA ILE A 40 9.68 14.51 10.49
C ILE A 40 11.20 14.33 10.63
N TYR A 41 11.74 13.22 10.12
CA TYR A 41 13.18 12.98 10.08
C TYR A 41 13.91 14.03 9.25
N LEU A 42 13.35 14.47 8.11
CA LEU A 42 13.93 15.55 7.30
C LEU A 42 13.97 16.90 8.04
N ALA A 43 13.00 17.18 8.91
CA ALA A 43 12.89 18.45 9.63
C ALA A 43 13.89 18.60 10.79
N ARG A 44 14.47 17.51 11.29
CA ARG A 44 15.41 17.54 12.42
C ARG A 44 16.55 16.54 12.19
N PRO A 45 17.81 16.97 12.08
CA PRO A 45 18.94 16.04 12.00
C PRO A 45 19.10 15.34 13.35
N TRP A 46 18.77 14.05 13.42
CA TRP A 46 18.90 13.24 14.64
C TRP A 46 20.29 12.60 14.79
N GLY A 47 21.21 12.85 13.84
CA GLY A 47 22.56 12.26 13.81
C GLY A 47 22.59 10.78 13.40
N ILE A 48 21.47 10.25 12.90
CA ILE A 48 21.30 8.87 12.44
C ILE A 48 21.33 8.86 10.91
N THR A 49 22.03 7.90 10.32
CA THR A 49 22.11 7.79 8.85
C THR A 49 20.75 7.44 8.23
N SER A 50 20.48 7.95 7.02
CA SER A 50 19.22 7.67 6.30
C SER A 50 18.93 6.17 6.14
N SER A 51 19.97 5.33 5.95
CA SER A 51 19.84 3.88 5.80
C SER A 51 19.44 3.17 7.09
N GLU A 52 19.94 3.65 8.22
CA GLU A 52 19.63 3.10 9.55
C GLU A 52 18.19 3.44 9.91
N PHE A 53 17.78 4.70 9.74
CA PHE A 53 16.39 5.13 9.92
C PHE A 53 15.40 4.32 9.06
N LEU A 54 15.69 4.12 7.77
CA LEU A 54 14.81 3.34 6.90
C LEU A 54 14.73 1.87 7.31
N SER A 55 15.82 1.29 7.80
CA SER A 55 15.88 -0.10 8.26
C SER A 55 15.07 -0.29 9.54
N ASP A 56 15.19 0.64 10.48
CA ASP A 56 14.44 0.65 11.74
C ASP A 56 12.95 0.85 11.48
N LEU A 57 12.58 1.84 10.64
CA LEU A 57 11.19 2.01 10.23
C LEU A 57 10.61 0.74 9.60
N PHE A 58 11.37 0.05 8.75
CA PHE A 58 10.89 -1.18 8.14
C PHE A 58 10.68 -2.30 9.17
N ARG A 59 11.65 -2.52 10.06
CA ARG A 59 11.65 -3.62 11.03
C ARG A 59 10.70 -3.40 12.18
N GLU A 60 10.54 -2.16 12.65
CA GLU A 60 9.80 -1.85 13.86
C GLU A 60 8.37 -1.41 13.59
N LEU A 61 8.10 -0.79 12.43
CA LEU A 61 6.78 -0.22 12.13
C LEU A 61 6.12 -0.87 10.91
N ILE A 62 6.82 -0.93 9.78
CA ILE A 62 6.18 -1.30 8.51
C ILE A 62 5.82 -2.80 8.50
N VAL A 63 6.79 -3.68 8.74
CA VAL A 63 6.57 -5.13 8.69
C VAL A 63 5.64 -5.64 9.80
N PRO A 64 5.86 -5.34 11.08
CA PRO A 64 5.06 -5.94 12.15
C PRO A 64 3.67 -5.32 12.31
N THR A 65 3.49 -4.05 11.95
CA THR A 65 2.25 -3.31 12.25
C THR A 65 1.53 -2.84 11.00
N LEU A 66 2.22 -2.07 10.16
CA LEU A 66 1.56 -1.39 9.05
C LEU A 66 1.10 -2.37 7.96
N LEU A 67 1.95 -3.33 7.61
CA LEU A 67 1.70 -4.29 6.53
C LEU A 67 0.49 -5.19 6.83
N PRO A 68 0.35 -5.81 8.02
CA PRO A 68 -0.86 -6.55 8.37
C PRO A 68 -2.13 -5.68 8.29
N ILE A 69 -2.10 -4.46 8.83
CA ILE A 69 -3.29 -3.60 8.88
C ILE A 69 -3.71 -3.15 7.47
N VAL A 70 -2.75 -2.72 6.65
CA VAL A 70 -3.00 -2.25 5.27
C VAL A 70 -3.50 -3.39 4.38
N VAL A 71 -3.04 -4.62 4.61
CA VAL A 71 -3.52 -5.79 3.86
C VAL A 71 -4.90 -6.24 4.35
N LEU A 72 -5.12 -6.28 5.66
CA LEU A 72 -6.35 -6.81 6.25
C LEU A 72 -7.57 -5.94 5.94
N LEU A 73 -7.44 -4.61 6.01
CA LEU A 73 -8.53 -3.66 5.76
C LEU A 73 -9.29 -3.86 4.43
N PRO A 74 -8.62 -3.84 3.27
CA PRO A 74 -9.28 -4.09 1.99
C PRO A 74 -9.62 -5.57 1.80
N ALA A 75 -8.88 -6.50 2.43
CA ALA A 75 -9.18 -7.92 2.34
C ALA A 75 -10.50 -8.31 3.04
N THR A 76 -10.80 -7.73 4.20
CA THR A 76 -12.07 -7.97 4.91
C THR A 76 -13.24 -7.32 4.19
N ALA A 77 -13.06 -6.09 3.66
CA ALA A 77 -14.06 -5.41 2.86
C ALA A 77 -14.35 -6.12 1.53
N ALA A 78 -13.41 -6.93 1.03
CA ALA A 78 -13.61 -7.67 -0.21
C ALA A 78 -14.86 -8.56 -0.20
N PHE A 79 -15.34 -9.02 0.95
CA PHE A 79 -16.65 -9.68 1.08
C PHE A 79 -17.57 -8.99 2.10
N GLY A 80 -17.02 -8.07 2.91
CA GLY A 80 -17.78 -7.32 3.92
C GLY A 80 -18.85 -6.45 3.28
N ASP A 81 -18.54 -5.76 2.18
CA ASP A 81 -19.48 -4.86 1.52
C ASP A 81 -20.74 -5.61 1.04
N GLU A 82 -20.58 -6.79 0.40
CA GLU A 82 -21.73 -7.60 -0.03
C GLU A 82 -22.48 -8.28 1.12
N LEU A 83 -21.80 -8.52 2.23
CA LEU A 83 -22.41 -9.07 3.44
C LEU A 83 -23.28 -8.01 4.13
N GLU A 84 -22.80 -6.78 4.24
CA GLU A 84 -23.53 -5.64 4.82
C GLU A 84 -24.75 -5.27 3.97
N ASP A 85 -24.61 -5.28 2.64
CA ASP A 85 -25.70 -4.96 1.72
C ASP A 85 -26.71 -6.12 1.53
N GLY A 86 -26.46 -7.29 2.14
CA GLY A 86 -27.30 -8.48 1.99
C GLY A 86 -27.32 -9.05 0.56
N THR A 87 -26.35 -8.69 -0.28
CA THR A 87 -26.30 -9.08 -1.69
C THR A 87 -25.51 -10.38 -1.93
N LEU A 88 -24.77 -10.85 -0.91
CA LEU A 88 -23.99 -12.10 -0.98
C LEU A 88 -24.80 -13.32 -1.45
N PRO A 89 -26.05 -13.59 -0.97
CA PRO A 89 -26.83 -14.75 -1.42
C PRO A 89 -27.20 -14.67 -2.90
N TYR A 90 -27.46 -13.47 -3.44
CA TYR A 90 -27.76 -13.28 -4.86
C TYR A 90 -26.56 -13.60 -5.75
N LEU A 91 -25.35 -13.28 -5.30
CA LEU A 91 -24.10 -13.68 -5.98
C LEU A 91 -23.93 -15.20 -6.02
N LEU A 92 -24.34 -15.90 -4.96
CA LEU A 92 -24.23 -17.36 -4.84
C LEU A 92 -25.27 -18.12 -5.66
N MET A 93 -26.44 -17.53 -5.93
CA MET A 93 -27.46 -18.11 -6.81
C MET A 93 -27.07 -18.08 -8.29
N LYS A 94 -26.15 -17.18 -8.67
CA LYS A 94 -25.67 -17.10 -10.04
C LYS A 94 -24.84 -18.35 -10.37
N PRO A 95 -25.04 -19.01 -11.53
CA PRO A 95 -24.31 -20.23 -11.91
C PRO A 95 -22.87 -19.93 -12.34
N VAL A 96 -22.06 -19.43 -11.40
CA VAL A 96 -20.63 -19.15 -11.53
C VAL A 96 -19.86 -19.97 -10.51
N SER A 97 -18.67 -20.44 -10.88
CA SER A 97 -17.85 -21.22 -9.97
C SER A 97 -17.40 -20.37 -8.78
N ARG A 98 -17.50 -20.93 -7.57
CA ARG A 98 -17.11 -20.26 -6.31
C ARG A 98 -15.64 -19.82 -6.34
N LEU A 99 -14.76 -20.64 -6.94
CA LEU A 99 -13.35 -20.29 -7.12
C LEU A 99 -13.16 -19.04 -7.99
N ARG A 100 -13.95 -18.85 -9.05
CA ARG A 100 -13.82 -17.67 -9.92
C ARG A 100 -14.22 -16.38 -9.19
N LEU A 101 -15.20 -16.46 -8.29
CA LEU A 101 -15.58 -15.35 -7.40
C LEU A 101 -14.47 -14.98 -6.43
N VAL A 102 -13.89 -15.98 -5.73
CA VAL A 102 -12.80 -15.77 -4.78
C VAL A 102 -11.56 -15.19 -5.46
N LEU A 103 -11.15 -15.76 -6.60
CA LEU A 103 -9.99 -15.28 -7.35
C LEU A 103 -10.22 -13.86 -7.89
N GLY A 104 -11.43 -13.54 -8.35
CA GLY A 104 -11.77 -12.19 -8.81
C GLY A 104 -11.60 -11.14 -7.70
N LYS A 105 -12.11 -11.43 -6.50
CA LYS A 105 -11.99 -10.56 -5.34
C LYS A 105 -10.56 -10.47 -4.83
N TYR A 106 -9.84 -11.59 -4.77
CA TYR A 106 -8.44 -11.63 -4.39
C TYR A 106 -7.58 -10.76 -5.31
N CYS A 107 -7.73 -10.89 -6.63
CA CYS A 107 -7.03 -10.03 -7.59
C CYS A 107 -7.42 -8.56 -7.44
N GLY A 108 -8.69 -8.26 -7.16
CA GLY A 108 -9.16 -6.90 -6.89
C GLY A 108 -8.44 -6.26 -5.71
N VAL A 109 -8.33 -6.98 -4.58
CA VAL A 109 -7.60 -6.52 -3.40
C VAL A 109 -6.12 -6.31 -3.71
N LEU A 110 -5.46 -7.26 -4.38
CA LEU A 110 -4.05 -7.13 -4.73
C LEU A 110 -3.77 -5.92 -5.61
N LEU A 111 -4.60 -5.68 -6.63
CA LEU A 111 -4.44 -4.55 -7.55
C LEU A 111 -4.59 -3.18 -6.87
N VAL A 112 -5.15 -3.13 -5.66
CA VAL A 112 -5.39 -1.89 -4.92
C VAL A 112 -4.35 -1.73 -3.82
N THR A 113 -4.15 -2.78 -3.02
CA THR A 113 -3.24 -2.77 -1.87
C THR A 113 -1.78 -2.67 -2.30
N VAL A 114 -1.37 -3.41 -3.34
CA VAL A 114 0.05 -3.44 -3.76
C VAL A 114 0.51 -2.08 -4.29
N PRO A 115 -0.20 -1.42 -5.23
CA PRO A 115 0.20 -0.09 -5.68
C PRO A 115 0.18 0.95 -4.55
N ALA A 116 -0.80 0.90 -3.64
CA ALA A 116 -0.85 1.81 -2.50
C ALA A 116 0.41 1.69 -1.63
N LEU A 117 0.81 0.46 -1.28
CA LEU A 117 2.03 0.18 -0.53
C LEU A 117 3.28 0.66 -1.28
N ILE A 118 3.38 0.37 -2.58
CA ILE A 118 4.51 0.83 -3.41
C ILE A 118 4.62 2.35 -3.39
N VAL A 119 3.51 3.07 -3.56
CA VAL A 119 3.50 4.54 -3.53
C VAL A 119 3.93 5.07 -2.17
N GLY A 120 3.39 4.51 -1.07
CA GLY A 120 3.77 4.93 0.28
C GLY A 120 5.26 4.71 0.58
N LEU A 121 5.78 3.54 0.22
CA LEU A 121 7.19 3.21 0.39
C LEU A 121 8.10 4.07 -0.50
N ALA A 122 7.73 4.28 -1.76
CA ALA A 122 8.48 5.12 -2.68
C ALA A 122 8.55 6.59 -2.22
N LEU A 123 7.45 7.12 -1.68
CA LEU A 123 7.46 8.46 -1.08
C LEU A 123 8.36 8.52 0.15
N THR A 124 8.29 7.50 1.00
CA THR A 124 9.11 7.42 2.22
C THR A 124 10.61 7.41 1.89
N THR A 125 11.04 6.58 0.93
CA THR A 125 12.44 6.51 0.50
C THR A 125 12.87 7.78 -0.24
N PHE A 126 12.01 8.36 -1.06
CA PHE A 126 12.28 9.62 -1.74
C PHE A 126 12.49 10.78 -0.75
N ILE A 127 11.68 10.87 0.30
CA ILE A 127 11.83 11.90 1.34
C ILE A 127 13.11 11.65 2.15
N ALA A 128 13.37 10.41 2.59
CA ALA A 128 14.54 10.09 3.39
C ALA A 128 15.87 10.28 2.64
N SER A 129 15.89 10.03 1.32
CA SER A 129 17.10 10.21 0.49
C SER A 129 17.47 11.68 0.26
N ARG A 130 16.53 12.63 0.43
CA ARG A 130 16.85 14.07 0.37
C ARG A 130 17.81 14.49 1.49
N THR A 131 17.76 13.85 2.66
CA THR A 131 18.65 14.11 3.79
C THR A 131 20.09 13.68 3.52
N SER A 132 20.28 12.56 2.80
CA SER A 132 21.62 12.00 2.52
C SER A 132 22.55 12.96 1.77
N GLY A 133 22.00 13.82 0.90
CA GLY A 133 22.78 14.82 0.17
C GLY A 133 23.38 15.92 1.06
N SER A 134 22.73 16.24 2.19
CA SER A 134 23.23 17.22 3.16
C SER A 134 24.27 16.63 4.13
N GLU A 135 24.17 15.35 4.48
CA GLU A 135 25.12 14.70 5.38
C GLU A 135 26.47 14.41 4.72
N GLU A 136 26.50 14.09 3.43
CA GLU A 136 27.77 13.91 2.72
C GLU A 136 28.57 15.20 2.65
N LEU A 137 27.94 16.33 2.32
CA LEU A 137 28.59 17.63 2.29
C LEU A 137 29.14 18.03 3.67
N GLY A 138 28.40 17.74 4.75
CA GLY A 138 28.86 17.98 6.12
C GLY A 138 30.07 17.12 6.50
N ARG A 139 30.09 15.83 6.14
CA ARG A 139 31.24 14.95 6.38
C ARG A 139 32.46 15.32 5.54
N PHE A 140 32.26 15.71 4.27
CA PHE A 140 33.36 16.17 3.41
C PHE A 140 34.00 17.45 3.93
N LEU A 141 33.21 18.41 4.42
CA LEU A 141 33.72 19.64 5.02
C LEU A 141 34.43 19.40 6.36
N LEU A 142 33.91 18.48 7.20
CA LEU A 142 34.55 18.10 8.46
C LEU A 142 35.82 17.24 8.27
N ALA A 143 35.93 16.49 7.17
CA ALA A 143 37.13 15.71 6.83
C ALA A 143 38.24 16.57 6.20
N MET A 144 37.91 17.79 5.78
CA MET A 144 38.84 18.73 5.15
C MET A 144 39.34 19.83 6.11
N ALA A 145 38.76 19.93 7.31
CA ALA A 145 39.16 20.83 8.39
C ALA A 145 40.07 20.13 9.41
#